data_AF-A0A428MSV3-F1
#
_entry.id   AF-A0A428MSV3-F1
#
_cell.length_a   1.000
_cell.length_b   1.000
_cell.length_c   1.000
_cell.angle_alpha   90.00
_cell.angle_beta   90.00
_cell.angle_gamma   90.00
#
_symmetry.space_group_name_H-M   'P 1'
#
loop_
_entity.id
_entity.type
_entity.pdbx_description
1 polymer ?
#
loop_
_entity_poly.entity_id
_entity_poly.type
_entity_poly.pdbx_seq_one_letter_code
_entity_poly.pdbx_strand_id
1 'polypeptide(L)'
;MSLAVFRYVMFLFTALFFLTATTTQPVPEHPLLGDTNHQPATYEVVLEKETSNGVIVTEKKTETVWAAEDFWLKYRNWDIVDQNQDQIILRKPYEKH
;
A
#
# COMPACT_ATOMS: atom_id res chain seq x y z
N MET A 1 -10.70 -9.99 -44.33
CA MET A 1 -11.35 -9.44 -43.11
C MET A 1 -10.50 -8.30 -42.59
N SER A 2 -11.11 -7.14 -42.30
CA SER A 2 -10.39 -5.91 -41.94
C SER A 2 -9.76 -5.99 -40.55
N LEU A 3 -8.51 -5.54 -40.42
CA LEU A 3 -7.72 -5.46 -39.18
C LEU A 3 -8.44 -4.68 -38.05
N ALA A 4 -9.42 -3.85 -38.41
CA ALA A 4 -10.27 -3.12 -37.46
C ALA A 4 -11.23 -4.02 -36.67
N VAL A 5 -11.69 -5.13 -37.25
CA VAL A 5 -12.65 -6.05 -36.61
C VAL A 5 -11.96 -6.87 -35.51
N PHE A 6 -10.70 -7.24 -35.73
CA PHE A 6 -9.90 -7.99 -34.75
C PHE A 6 -9.58 -7.17 -33.48
N ARG A 7 -9.37 -5.86 -33.62
CA ARG A 7 -9.13 -4.96 -32.47
C ARG A 7 -10.38 -4.81 -31.60
N TYR A 8 -11.56 -4.78 -32.20
CA TYR A 8 -12.83 -4.63 -31.48
C TYR A 8 -13.24 -5.91 -30.74
N VAL A 9 -13.00 -7.08 -31.34
CA VAL A 9 -13.27 -8.38 -30.69
C VAL A 9 -12.32 -8.65 -29.52
N MET A 10 -11.05 -8.23 -29.59
CA MET A 10 -10.16 -8.27 -28.41
C MET A 10 -10.56 -7.29 -27.30
N PHE A 11 -11.06 -6.09 -27.63
CA PHE A 11 -11.54 -5.13 -26.63
C PHE A 11 -12.82 -5.58 -25.90
N LEU A 12 -13.66 -6.38 -26.57
CA LEU A 12 -14.88 -6.93 -25.95
C LEU A 12 -14.59 -8.08 -24.98
N PHE A 13 -13.52 -8.85 -25.21
CA PHE A 13 -13.09 -9.91 -24.29
C PHE A 13 -12.36 -9.38 -23.05
N THR A 14 -11.66 -8.24 -23.15
CA THR A 14 -11.03 -7.60 -21.98
C THR A 14 -12.07 -6.97 -21.05
N ALA A 15 -13.10 -6.31 -21.59
CA ALA A 15 -14.15 -5.69 -20.78
C ALA A 15 -14.96 -6.70 -19.96
N LEU A 16 -15.13 -7.95 -20.46
CA LEU A 16 -15.86 -9.00 -19.73
C LEU A 16 -15.02 -9.62 -18.60
N PHE A 17 -13.69 -9.56 -18.68
CA PHE A 17 -12.79 -10.00 -17.58
C PHE A 17 -12.81 -9.03 -16.39
N PHE A 18 -13.13 -7.75 -16.62
CA PHE A 18 -13.28 -6.75 -15.57
C PHE A 18 -14.63 -6.81 -14.83
N LEU A 19 -15.63 -7.58 -15.32
CA LEU A 19 -16.93 -7.67 -14.67
C LEU A 19 -17.00 -8.74 -13.56
N THR A 20 -16.06 -9.69 -13.52
CA THR A 20 -15.97 -10.71 -12.45
C THR A 20 -14.92 -10.42 -11.39
N ALA A 21 -14.16 -9.33 -11.53
CA ALA A 21 -13.33 -8.81 -10.45
C ALA A 21 -14.25 -8.09 -9.45
N THR A 22 -15.15 -8.82 -8.81
CA THR A 22 -15.50 -8.48 -7.43
C THR A 22 -14.16 -8.43 -6.72
N THR A 23 -13.75 -7.22 -6.38
CA THR A 23 -12.51 -6.88 -5.70
C THR A 23 -12.38 -7.67 -4.40
N THR A 24 -11.97 -8.93 -4.48
CA THR A 24 -11.09 -9.51 -3.48
C THR A 24 -9.72 -8.95 -3.83
N GLN A 25 -9.49 -7.69 -3.43
CA GLN A 25 -8.11 -7.28 -3.15
C GLN A 25 -7.54 -8.39 -2.27
N PRO A 26 -6.41 -9.02 -2.62
CA PRO A 26 -5.62 -9.67 -1.59
C PRO A 26 -5.39 -8.57 -0.56
N VAL A 27 -6.02 -8.70 0.61
CA VAL A 27 -5.65 -7.87 1.76
C VAL A 27 -4.14 -7.98 1.81
N PRO A 28 -3.39 -6.85 1.75
CA PRO A 28 -1.94 -6.92 1.82
C PRO A 28 -1.64 -7.74 3.07
N GLU A 29 -1.12 -8.95 2.88
CA GLU A 29 -0.63 -9.77 3.97
C GLU A 29 0.62 -9.01 4.44
N HIS A 30 0.41 -7.99 5.27
CA HIS A 30 1.48 -7.22 5.89
C HIS A 30 2.46 -8.24 6.46
N PRO A 31 3.74 -8.26 6.05
CA PRO A 31 4.74 -9.08 6.69
C PRO A 31 4.66 -8.76 8.17
N LEU A 32 4.17 -9.73 8.95
CA LEU A 32 3.75 -9.49 10.32
C LEU A 32 4.96 -8.96 11.10
N LEU A 33 4.77 -7.81 11.76
CA LEU A 33 5.63 -7.38 12.87
C LEU A 33 5.75 -8.60 13.78
N GLY A 34 6.99 -9.05 14.02
CA GLY A 34 7.31 -10.38 14.50
C GLY A 34 6.33 -10.92 15.54
N ASP A 35 5.84 -12.14 15.30
CA ASP A 35 5.00 -12.92 16.20
C ASP A 35 5.82 -13.33 17.44
N THR A 36 6.11 -12.37 18.32
CA THR A 36 6.94 -12.60 19.50
C THR A 36 6.40 -11.85 20.71
N ASN A 37 5.59 -12.57 21.51
CA ASN A 37 5.53 -12.45 22.97
C ASN A 37 5.25 -11.07 23.57
N HIS A 38 4.05 -10.48 23.42
CA HIS A 38 3.52 -9.38 24.28
C HIS A 38 4.44 -8.18 24.60
N GLN A 39 5.60 -8.08 23.97
CA GLN A 39 6.65 -7.13 24.28
C GLN A 39 6.59 -6.04 23.22
N PRO A 40 6.63 -4.77 23.65
CA PRO A 40 6.61 -3.66 22.73
C PRO A 40 7.85 -3.73 21.82
N ALA A 41 7.63 -3.74 20.52
CA ALA A 41 8.70 -3.70 19.52
C ALA A 41 8.91 -2.25 19.05
N THR A 42 10.16 -1.82 18.93
CA THR A 42 10.47 -0.45 18.50
C THR A 42 10.91 -0.45 17.05
N TYR A 43 10.26 0.35 16.21
CA TYR A 43 10.54 0.47 14.79
C TYR A 43 10.89 1.92 14.41
N GLU A 44 11.80 2.09 13.45
CA GLU A 44 11.99 3.36 12.75
C GLU A 44 10.94 3.48 11.64
N VAL A 45 9.98 4.37 11.82
CA VAL A 45 8.96 4.66 10.82
C VAL A 45 9.42 5.85 9.99
N VAL A 46 9.58 5.64 8.69
CA VAL A 46 9.92 6.66 7.70
C VAL A 46 8.65 7.02 6.94
N LEU A 47 8.17 8.25 7.12
CA LEU A 47 6.98 8.77 6.46
C LEU A 47 7.38 9.65 5.28
N GLU A 48 6.96 9.27 4.09
CA GLU A 48 7.15 10.03 2.86
C GLU A 48 5.84 10.67 2.43
N LYS A 49 5.83 11.98 2.18
CA LYS A 49 4.66 12.71 1.69
C LYS A 49 5.02 13.37 0.37
N GLU A 50 4.33 13.00 -0.69
CA GLU A 50 4.44 13.70 -1.96
C GLU A 50 3.58 14.97 -1.93
N THR A 51 4.19 16.10 -2.25
CA THR A 51 3.52 17.40 -2.34
C THR A 51 2.99 17.63 -3.77
N SER A 52 2.09 18.60 -3.93
CA SER A 52 1.57 19.01 -5.26
C SER A 52 2.66 19.41 -6.26
N ASN A 53 3.86 19.73 -5.78
CA ASN A 53 5.00 20.16 -6.59
C ASN A 53 5.95 19.01 -6.92
N GLY A 54 5.59 17.76 -6.59
CA GLY A 54 6.44 16.57 -6.79
C GLY A 54 7.61 16.48 -5.81
N VAL A 55 7.67 17.33 -4.78
CA VAL A 55 8.69 17.25 -3.73
C VAL A 55 8.25 16.21 -2.70
N ILE A 56 9.13 15.25 -2.41
CA ILE A 56 8.93 14.25 -1.36
C ILE A 56 9.49 14.79 -0.06
N VAL A 57 8.62 14.96 0.94
CA VAL A 57 9.01 15.30 2.30
C VAL A 57 9.13 14.01 3.10
N THR A 58 10.32 13.75 3.63
CA THR A 58 10.59 12.56 4.46
C THR A 58 10.66 12.94 5.93
N GLU A 59 9.97 12.18 6.77
CA GLU A 59 9.93 12.36 8.22
C GLU A 59 10.26 11.02 8.89
N LYS A 60 11.34 10.98 9.66
CA LYS A 60 11.78 9.79 10.38
C LYS A 60 11.39 9.88 11.85
N LYS A 61 10.82 8.81 12.38
CA LYS A 61 10.42 8.75 13.78
C LYS A 61 10.56 7.34 14.34
N THR A 62 10.88 7.27 15.62
CA THR A 62 10.94 6.00 16.34
C THR A 62 9.61 5.80 17.05
N GLU A 63 8.88 4.74 16.70
CA GLU A 63 7.62 4.38 17.35
C GLU A 63 7.72 3.03 18.02
N THR A 64 7.25 2.98 19.27
CA THR A 64 7.11 1.75 20.04
C THR A 64 5.72 1.17 19.77
N VAL A 65 5.69 -0.01 19.14
CA VAL A 65 4.49 -0.74 18.75
C VAL A 65 4.16 -1.78 19.81
N TRP A 66 3.06 -1.52 20.53
CA TRP A 66 2.52 -2.43 21.55
C TRP A 66 1.63 -3.52 20.93
N ALA A 67 0.84 -3.12 19.93
CA ALA A 67 -0.02 -3.99 19.16
C ALA A 67 0.12 -3.62 17.69
N ALA A 68 0.40 -4.61 16.84
CA ALA A 68 0.52 -4.40 15.40
C ALA A 68 -0.77 -3.81 14.81
N GLU A 69 -1.94 -4.25 15.28
CA GLU A 69 -3.24 -3.77 14.81
C GLU A 69 -3.41 -2.26 15.02
N ASP A 70 -3.14 -1.75 16.23
CA ASP A 70 -3.20 -0.32 16.53
C ASP A 70 -2.24 0.51 15.67
N PHE A 71 -1.04 -0.04 15.42
CA PHE A 71 -0.07 0.59 14.54
C PHE A 71 -0.60 0.68 13.10
N TRP A 72 -1.11 -0.41 12.54
CA TRP A 72 -1.64 -0.42 11.18
C TRP A 72 -2.91 0.41 11.03
N LEU A 73 -3.76 0.48 12.05
CA LEU A 73 -4.93 1.37 12.07
C LEU A 73 -4.53 2.84 11.93
N LYS A 74 -3.43 3.26 12.57
CA LYS A 74 -2.90 4.63 12.46
C LYS A 74 -2.42 4.97 11.04
N TYR A 75 -1.88 3.99 10.32
CA TYR A 75 -1.34 4.18 8.97
C TYR A 75 -2.17 3.53 7.86
N ARG A 76 -3.43 3.18 8.12
CA ARG A 76 -4.30 2.46 7.17
C ARG A 76 -4.53 3.17 5.83
N ASN A 77 -4.31 4.49 5.79
CA ASN A 77 -4.44 5.33 4.59
C ASN A 77 -3.07 5.65 3.96
N TRP A 78 -2.02 4.96 4.36
CA TRP A 78 -0.66 5.11 3.83
C TRP A 78 -0.28 3.83 3.09
N ASP A 79 0.45 4.00 2.00
CA ASP A 79 1.00 2.90 1.23
C ASP A 79 2.33 2.45 1.84
N ILE A 80 2.54 1.14 1.94
CA ILE A 80 3.84 0.60 2.36
C ILE A 80 4.76 0.62 1.14
N VAL A 81 5.88 1.33 1.25
CA VAL A 81 6.92 1.34 0.22
C VAL A 81 7.94 0.24 0.45
N ASP A 82 8.36 0.07 1.71
CA ASP A 82 9.32 -0.94 2.12
C ASP A 82 9.12 -1.27 3.61
N GLN A 83 9.48 -2.48 4.00
CA GLN A 83 9.43 -2.92 5.39
C GLN A 83 10.52 -3.96 5.64
N ASN A 84 11.29 -3.74 6.71
CA ASN A 84 12.24 -4.70 7.25
C ASN A 84 12.05 -4.85 8.77
N GLN A 85 12.96 -5.57 9.43
CA GLN A 85 12.85 -5.90 10.86
C GLN A 85 12.98 -4.70 11.79
N ASP A 86 13.66 -3.64 11.35
CA ASP A 86 13.96 -2.46 12.18
C ASP A 86 13.25 -1.19 11.68
N GLN A 87 12.86 -1.16 10.40
CA GLN A 87 12.38 0.03 9.71
C GLN A 87 11.15 -0.26 8.83
N ILE A 88 10.22 0.70 8.83
CA ILE A 88 8.98 0.68 8.04
C ILE A 88 8.92 1.99 7.25
N ILE A 89 8.89 1.90 5.92
CA ILE A 89 8.77 3.04 5.02
C ILE A 89 7.33 3.13 4.50
N LEU A 90 6.65 4.21 4.85
CA LEU A 90 5.27 4.49 4.48
C LEU A 90 5.21 5.74 3.63
N ARG A 91 4.42 5.72 2.57
CA ARG A 91 4.17 6.87 1.70
C ARG A 91 2.70 7.25 1.72
N LYS A 92 2.43 8.54 1.90
CA LYS A 92 1.07 9.07 1.79
C LYS A 92 0.77 9.39 0.32
N PRO A 93 -0.28 8.83 -0.28
CA PRO A 93 -0.68 9.21 -1.63
C PRO A 93 -1.08 10.68 -1.65
N TYR A 94 -0.71 11.39 -2.72
CA TYR A 94 -1.19 12.75 -2.95
C TYR A 94 -2.70 12.71 -3.21
N GLU A 95 -3.47 13.15 -2.22
CA GLU A 95 -4.92 13.27 -2.34
C GLU A 95 -5.25 14.71 -2.76
N LYS A 96 -5.75 14.87 -3.98
CA LYS A 96 -6.26 16.15 -4.46
C LYS A 96 -7.63 16.39 -3.83
N HIS A 97 -7.65 17.15 -2.74
CA HIS A 97 -8.88 17.66 -2.13
C HIS A 97 -9.68 18.55 -3.09
#